data_AF-A0A1Q3HRP2-F1
#
_entry.id   AF-A0A1Q3HRP2-F1
#
_cell.length_a   1.000
_cell.length_b   1.000
_cell.length_c   1.000
_cell.angle_alpha   90.00
_cell.angle_beta   90.00
_cell.angle_gamma   90.00
#
_symmetry.space_group_name_H-M   'P 1'
#
loop_
_entity.id
_entity.type
_entity.pdbx_description
1 polymer ?
#
loop_
_entity_poly.entity_id
_entity_poly.type
_entity_poly.pdbx_seq_one_letter_code
_entity_poly.pdbx_strand_id
1 'polypeptide(L)'
;MSEQQLQRIQFVTTYYDWVQGLRFVPLGVVYLGFAAWMALPTPEGVDAKKHLAMGILVMLGASVLALGCYALLGPYYRRRFGEVRRSVTTNRRMNRALGVSVVAGLAVGVLTVVLHKSMLANPAEPPVVWILSVSAVGLAWYWKWSGGVAGHYLGVAGGFVAMAVLHAMDANPVYALLRALPFTSDAWAAGVTLSGMWGLAVVVMGVMDHRLLVRTLGHEPEPETEEVPG
;
A
#
# COMPACT_ATOMS: atom_id res chain seq x y z
N MET A 1 -29.80 7.97 -21.78
CA MET A 1 -28.52 7.47 -21.24
C MET A 1 -28.08 6.26 -22.06
N SER A 2 -26.86 6.24 -22.59
CA SER A 2 -26.43 5.13 -23.46
C SER A 2 -26.19 3.84 -22.66
N GLU A 3 -26.33 2.68 -23.30
CA GLU A 3 -26.07 1.37 -22.68
C GLU A 3 -24.64 1.28 -22.11
N GLN A 4 -23.67 1.90 -22.79
CA GLN A 4 -22.30 2.04 -22.31
C GLN A 4 -22.17 2.89 -21.03
N GLN A 5 -22.95 3.97 -20.89
CA GLN A 5 -22.99 4.78 -19.66
C GLN A 5 -23.58 3.98 -18.49
N LEU A 6 -24.65 3.20 -18.74
CA LEU A 6 -25.27 2.32 -17.76
C LEU A 6 -24.29 1.25 -17.26
N GLN A 7 -23.63 0.54 -18.18
CA GLN A 7 -22.63 -0.48 -17.83
C GLN A 7 -21.45 0.13 -17.05
N ARG A 8 -21.01 1.34 -17.40
CA ARG A 8 -19.94 2.06 -16.70
C ARG A 8 -20.34 2.45 -15.28
N ILE A 9 -21.54 2.99 -15.08
CA ILE A 9 -22.05 3.34 -13.74
C ILE A 9 -22.22 2.07 -12.90
N GLN A 10 -22.76 1.00 -13.48
CA GLN A 10 -22.97 -0.28 -12.80
C GLN A 10 -21.65 -0.96 -12.42
N PHE A 11 -20.64 -0.89 -13.29
CA PHE A 11 -19.27 -1.34 -12.99
C PHE A 11 -18.69 -0.54 -11.82
N VAL A 12 -18.73 0.78 -11.87
CA VAL A 12 -18.14 1.58 -10.79
C VAL A 12 -18.88 1.35 -9.48
N THR A 13 -20.20 1.38 -9.46
CA THR A 13 -20.99 1.08 -8.25
C THR A 13 -20.75 -0.33 -7.70
N THR A 14 -20.41 -1.31 -8.54
CA THR A 14 -20.07 -2.67 -8.07
C THR A 14 -18.68 -2.73 -7.44
N TYR A 15 -17.72 -1.97 -7.99
CA TYR A 15 -16.31 -2.07 -7.62
C TYR A 15 -15.75 -0.88 -6.82
N TYR A 16 -16.55 0.14 -6.57
CA TYR A 16 -16.17 1.37 -5.86
C TYR A 16 -15.56 1.09 -4.48
N ASP A 17 -16.02 0.02 -3.82
CA ASP A 17 -15.54 -0.37 -2.50
C ASP A 17 -14.10 -0.87 -2.47
N TRP A 18 -13.61 -1.37 -3.61
CA TRP A 18 -12.26 -1.89 -3.78
C TRP A 18 -11.25 -0.81 -4.17
N VAL A 19 -11.73 0.31 -4.70
CA VAL A 19 -10.91 1.42 -5.19
C VAL A 19 -10.91 2.52 -4.14
N GLN A 20 -9.82 2.59 -3.39
CA GLN A 20 -9.75 3.37 -2.16
C GLN A 20 -9.26 4.81 -2.43
N GLY A 21 -8.64 5.02 -3.59
CA GLY A 21 -8.21 6.32 -4.08
C GLY A 21 -7.13 6.93 -3.19
N LEU A 22 -7.12 8.27 -3.14
CA LEU A 22 -6.13 9.03 -2.37
C LEU A 22 -6.21 8.80 -0.85
N ARG A 23 -7.18 8.03 -0.34
CA ARG A 23 -7.39 7.86 1.10
C ARG A 23 -6.22 7.17 1.82
N PHE A 24 -5.48 6.32 1.12
CA PHE A 24 -4.30 5.64 1.67
C PHE A 24 -2.98 6.35 1.38
N VAL A 25 -2.96 7.34 0.48
CA VAL A 25 -1.74 8.06 0.11
C VAL A 25 -1.05 8.69 1.34
N PRO A 26 -1.74 9.33 2.30
CA PRO A 26 -1.10 9.84 3.50
C PRO A 26 -0.33 8.76 4.28
N LEU A 27 -0.85 7.54 4.36
CA LEU A 27 -0.16 6.44 5.03
C LEU A 27 1.13 6.08 4.28
N GLY A 28 1.07 5.96 2.94
CA GLY A 28 2.26 5.71 2.14
C GLY A 28 3.33 6.78 2.29
N VAL A 29 2.93 8.06 2.39
CA VAL A 29 3.85 9.18 2.66
C VAL A 29 4.52 9.04 4.03
N VAL A 30 3.80 8.60 5.06
CA VAL A 30 4.38 8.33 6.39
C VAL A 30 5.45 7.23 6.31
N TYR A 31 5.18 6.14 5.60
CA TYR A 31 6.16 5.06 5.41
C TYR A 31 7.40 5.52 4.64
N LEU A 32 7.23 6.35 3.60
CA LEU A 32 8.35 6.96 2.87
C LEU A 32 9.15 7.91 3.75
N GLY A 33 8.47 8.76 4.54
CA GLY A 33 9.13 9.65 5.50
C GLY A 33 9.91 8.90 6.57
N PHE A 34 9.36 7.77 7.06
CA PHE A 34 10.06 6.90 8.00
C PHE A 34 11.26 6.18 7.35
N ALA A 35 11.13 5.73 6.10
CA ALA A 35 12.25 5.16 5.36
C ALA A 35 13.38 6.19 5.15
N ALA A 36 13.01 7.43 4.80
CA ALA A 36 13.95 8.54 4.66
C ALA A 36 14.61 8.89 6.00
N TRP A 37 13.85 8.93 7.09
CA TRP A 37 14.37 9.12 8.45
C TRP A 37 15.40 8.05 8.80
N MET A 38 15.07 6.77 8.57
CA MET A 38 16.01 5.69 8.80
C MET A 38 17.24 5.80 7.88
N ALA A 39 17.12 6.31 6.66
CA ALA A 39 18.29 6.48 5.79
C ALA A 39 19.30 7.53 6.30
N LEU A 40 18.94 8.37 7.28
CA LEU A 40 19.81 9.38 7.86
C LEU A 40 20.76 8.78 8.92
N PRO A 41 21.98 9.33 9.06
CA PRO A 41 22.88 8.96 10.14
C PRO A 41 22.25 9.31 11.50
N THR A 42 22.48 8.44 12.48
CA THR A 42 22.12 8.77 13.88
C THR A 42 22.95 9.98 14.32
N PRO A 43 22.33 11.04 14.88
CA PRO A 43 23.07 12.22 15.32
C PRO A 43 24.15 11.88 16.35
N GLU A 44 25.28 12.58 16.29
CA GLU A 44 26.37 12.40 17.26
C GLU A 44 25.89 12.58 18.70
N GLY A 45 26.30 11.67 19.58
CA GLY A 45 25.89 11.67 21.00
C GLY A 45 24.49 11.11 21.28
N VAL A 46 23.74 10.66 20.25
CA VAL A 46 22.42 10.02 20.42
C VAL A 46 22.58 8.49 20.32
N ASP A 47 21.98 7.78 21.28
CA ASP A 47 21.90 6.31 21.24
C ASP A 47 21.03 5.85 20.06
N ALA A 48 21.59 5.03 19.17
CA ALA A 48 20.92 4.50 17.98
C ALA A 48 19.60 3.77 18.31
N LYS A 49 19.52 3.07 19.46
CA LYS A 49 18.28 2.41 19.90
C LYS A 49 17.20 3.44 20.24
N LYS A 50 17.56 4.51 20.94
CA LYS A 50 16.63 5.61 21.25
C LYS A 50 16.20 6.35 19.99
N HIS A 51 17.13 6.58 19.06
CA HIS A 51 16.83 7.21 17.78
C HIS A 51 15.82 6.39 16.96
N LEU A 52 16.01 5.06 16.87
CA LEU A 52 15.06 4.16 16.23
C LEU A 52 13.69 4.14 16.93
N ALA A 53 13.69 4.01 18.26
CA ALA A 53 12.45 3.99 19.05
C ALA A 53 11.64 5.29 18.86
N MET A 54 12.32 6.44 18.83
CA MET A 54 11.71 7.73 18.55
C MET A 54 11.15 7.77 17.12
N GLY A 55 11.90 7.29 16.12
CA GLY A 55 11.43 7.18 14.75
C GLY A 55 10.16 6.32 14.64
N ILE A 56 10.12 5.17 15.30
CA ILE A 56 8.95 4.28 15.35
C ILE A 56 7.76 5.00 16.00
N LEU A 57 7.99 5.70 17.12
CA LEU A 57 6.92 6.43 17.81
C LEU A 57 6.35 7.56 16.95
N VAL A 58 7.22 8.31 16.25
CA VAL A 58 6.81 9.34 15.28
C VAL A 58 6.04 8.72 14.12
N MET A 59 6.52 7.61 13.55
CA MET A 59 5.83 6.89 12.48
C MET A 59 4.45 6.41 12.93
N LEU A 60 4.32 5.85 14.14
CA LEU A 60 3.03 5.41 14.68
C LEU A 60 2.08 6.60 14.89
N GLY A 61 2.55 7.69 15.49
CA GLY A 61 1.75 8.92 15.66
C GLY A 61 1.29 9.50 14.32
N ALA A 62 2.19 9.58 13.34
CA ALA A 62 1.88 10.04 11.99
C ALA A 62 0.94 9.08 11.24
N SER A 63 1.04 7.77 11.48
CA SER A 63 0.12 6.77 10.93
C SER A 63 -1.29 6.96 11.48
N VAL A 64 -1.44 7.27 12.77
CA VAL A 64 -2.74 7.63 13.36
C VAL A 64 -3.31 8.89 12.71
N LEU A 65 -2.48 9.91 12.48
CA LEU A 65 -2.91 11.12 11.75
C LEU A 65 -3.32 10.80 10.31
N ALA A 66 -2.58 9.93 9.61
CA ALA A 66 -2.92 9.48 8.25
C ALA A 66 -4.26 8.73 8.22
N LEU A 67 -4.56 7.91 9.23
CA LEU A 67 -5.88 7.29 9.40
C LEU A 67 -6.98 8.33 9.68
N GLY A 68 -6.65 9.42 10.39
CA GLY A 68 -7.52 10.58 10.50
C GLY A 68 -7.83 11.22 9.14
N CYS A 69 -6.82 11.40 8.29
CA CYS A 69 -6.99 11.89 6.92
C CYS A 69 -7.89 10.97 6.08
N TYR A 70 -7.81 9.65 6.28
CA TYR A 70 -8.71 8.70 5.62
C TYR A 70 -10.18 9.03 5.93
N ALA A 71 -10.51 9.32 7.20
CA ALA A 71 -11.86 9.70 7.60
C ALA A 71 -12.31 11.03 6.97
N LEU A 72 -11.41 12.01 6.88
CA LEU A 72 -11.68 13.33 6.29
C LEU A 72 -11.85 13.30 4.76
N LEU A 73 -11.14 12.40 4.07
CA LEU A 73 -11.26 12.22 2.63
C LEU A 73 -12.54 11.46 2.24
N GLY A 74 -13.14 10.71 3.16
CA GLY A 74 -14.42 10.02 2.96
C GLY A 74 -15.54 10.95 2.42
N PRO A 75 -15.88 12.04 3.14
CA PRO A 75 -16.84 13.04 2.70
C PRO A 75 -16.53 13.70 1.35
N TYR A 76 -15.26 13.94 1.03
CA TYR A 76 -14.87 14.47 -0.27
C TYR A 76 -15.24 13.51 -1.41
N TYR A 77 -14.86 12.24 -1.27
CA TYR A 77 -15.19 11.20 -2.25
C TYR A 77 -16.70 10.97 -2.37
N ARG A 78 -17.44 10.97 -1.26
CA ARG A 78 -18.91 10.87 -1.29
C ARG A 78 -19.56 12.04 -2.03
N ARG A 79 -19.07 13.26 -1.84
CA ARG A 79 -19.58 14.45 -2.54
C ARG A 79 -19.25 14.41 -4.04
N ARG A 80 -18.04 13.98 -4.40
CA ARG A 80 -17.59 14.02 -5.81
C ARG A 80 -18.09 12.86 -6.66
N PHE A 81 -18.23 11.68 -6.07
CA PHE A 81 -18.49 10.43 -6.80
C PHE A 81 -19.79 9.74 -6.35
N GLY A 82 -20.51 10.32 -5.40
CA GLY A 82 -21.69 9.72 -4.78
C GLY A 82 -21.36 8.70 -3.69
N GLU A 83 -22.41 8.24 -3.01
CA GLU A 83 -22.33 7.19 -2.01
C GLU A 83 -22.81 5.87 -2.61
N VAL A 84 -21.92 4.88 -2.62
CA VAL A 84 -22.24 3.52 -3.03
C VAL A 84 -22.51 2.72 -1.77
N ARG A 85 -23.76 2.28 -1.58
CA ARG A 85 -24.11 1.39 -0.47
C ARG A 85 -23.56 0.00 -0.74
N ARG A 86 -22.68 -0.45 0.15
CA ARG A 86 -22.16 -1.81 0.12
C ARG A 86 -23.31 -2.79 0.29
N SER A 87 -23.37 -3.79 -0.57
CA SER A 87 -24.28 -4.92 -0.31
C SER A 87 -23.82 -5.66 0.95
N VAL A 88 -24.77 -6.28 1.67
CA VAL A 88 -24.48 -7.10 2.86
C VAL A 88 -23.51 -8.24 2.51
N THR A 89 -23.62 -8.79 1.30
CA THR A 89 -22.75 -9.86 0.81
C THR A 89 -21.33 -9.36 0.56
N THR A 90 -21.16 -8.17 -0.01
CA THR A 90 -19.85 -7.51 -0.18
C THR A 90 -19.18 -7.26 1.18
N ASN A 91 -19.92 -6.74 2.16
CA ASN A 91 -19.40 -6.52 3.52
C ASN A 91 -18.96 -7.84 4.19
N ARG A 92 -19.77 -8.89 4.09
CA ARG A 92 -19.41 -10.20 4.67
C ARG A 92 -18.18 -10.80 4.00
N ARG A 93 -18.06 -10.66 2.67
CA ARG A 93 -16.87 -11.05 1.91
C ARG A 93 -15.64 -10.27 2.36
N MET A 94 -15.74 -8.93 2.47
CA MET A 94 -14.65 -8.06 2.92
C MET A 94 -14.18 -8.40 4.34
N ASN A 95 -15.09 -8.58 5.28
CA ASN A 95 -14.73 -8.95 6.65
C ASN A 95 -14.03 -10.33 6.72
N ARG A 96 -14.48 -11.29 5.90
CA ARG A 96 -13.78 -12.59 5.79
C ARG A 96 -12.38 -12.43 5.19
N ALA A 97 -12.22 -11.65 4.13
CA ALA A 97 -10.91 -11.42 3.53
C ALA A 97 -9.96 -10.68 4.47
N LEU A 98 -10.45 -9.69 5.21
CA LEU A 98 -9.70 -9.02 6.27
C LEU A 98 -9.29 -10.02 7.35
N GLY A 99 -10.22 -10.85 7.83
CA GLY A 99 -9.92 -11.90 8.81
C GLY A 99 -8.86 -12.89 8.31
N VAL A 100 -9.00 -13.39 7.09
CA VAL A 100 -8.01 -14.28 6.45
C VAL A 100 -6.67 -13.59 6.28
N SER A 101 -6.64 -12.32 5.88
CA SER A 101 -5.40 -11.55 5.70
C SER A 101 -4.69 -11.30 7.02
N VAL A 102 -5.42 -11.01 8.10
CA VAL A 102 -4.87 -10.87 9.46
C VAL A 102 -4.29 -12.19 9.92
N VAL A 103 -5.03 -13.30 9.78
CA VAL A 103 -4.56 -14.63 10.17
C VAL A 103 -3.34 -15.05 9.34
N ALA A 104 -3.35 -14.83 8.03
CA ALA A 104 -2.23 -15.11 7.15
C ALA A 104 -1.01 -14.25 7.50
N GLY A 105 -1.19 -12.95 7.76
CA GLY A 105 -0.13 -12.06 8.20
C GLY A 105 0.48 -12.49 9.53
N LEU A 106 -0.35 -12.90 10.51
CA LEU A 106 0.11 -13.45 11.78
C LEU A 106 0.85 -14.78 11.58
N ALA A 107 0.33 -15.69 10.75
CA ALA A 107 0.98 -16.97 10.46
C ALA A 107 2.34 -16.77 9.78
N VAL A 108 2.42 -15.83 8.82
CA VAL A 108 3.67 -15.42 8.17
C VAL A 108 4.63 -14.82 9.20
N GLY A 109 4.17 -13.95 10.09
CA GLY A 109 4.99 -13.37 11.16
C GLY A 109 5.54 -14.43 12.12
N VAL A 110 4.70 -15.36 12.56
CA VAL A 110 5.11 -16.49 13.42
C VAL A 110 6.10 -17.38 12.67
N LEU A 111 5.81 -17.78 11.43
CA LEU A 111 6.70 -18.59 10.62
C LEU A 111 8.05 -17.90 10.42
N THR A 112 8.04 -16.58 10.22
CA THR A 112 9.26 -15.77 10.10
C THR A 112 10.09 -15.80 11.38
N VAL A 113 9.46 -15.64 12.55
CA VAL A 113 10.14 -15.74 13.85
C VAL A 113 10.67 -17.15 14.09
N VAL A 114 9.90 -18.19 13.74
CA VAL A 114 10.30 -19.60 13.89
C VAL A 114 11.48 -19.92 12.97
N LEU A 115 11.40 -19.56 11.69
CA LEU A 115 12.46 -19.78 10.70
C LEU A 115 13.73 -19.01 11.08
N HIS A 116 13.61 -17.76 11.52
CA HIS A 116 14.75 -16.98 11.99
C HIS A 116 15.41 -17.62 13.23
N LYS A 117 14.61 -18.13 14.17
CA LYS A 117 15.12 -18.88 15.34
C LYS A 117 15.69 -20.25 14.98
N SER A 118 15.25 -20.89 13.90
CA SER A 118 15.76 -22.20 13.49
C SER A 118 16.97 -22.10 12.57
N MET A 119 17.14 -20.99 11.83
CA MET A 119 18.28 -20.71 10.97
C MET A 119 19.46 -20.04 11.72
N LEU A 120 19.71 -20.48 12.96
CA LEU A 120 20.80 -20.04 13.86
C LEU A 120 22.24 -20.13 13.28
N ALA A 121 22.41 -20.56 12.03
CA ALA A 121 23.70 -20.55 11.34
C ALA A 121 23.99 -19.22 10.59
N ASN A 122 22.98 -18.41 10.23
CA ASN A 122 23.19 -17.11 9.57
C ASN A 122 22.16 -16.06 10.05
N PRO A 123 22.41 -15.40 11.20
CA PRO A 123 21.45 -14.48 11.83
C PRO A 123 21.41 -13.06 11.24
N ALA A 124 22.13 -12.77 10.15
CA ALA A 124 22.46 -11.38 9.81
C ALA A 124 21.37 -10.60 9.03
N GLU A 125 20.58 -11.26 8.18
CA GLU A 125 19.69 -10.55 7.25
C GLU A 125 18.22 -10.68 7.63
N PRO A 126 17.47 -9.56 7.72
CA PRO A 126 16.03 -9.61 7.86
C PRO A 126 15.40 -10.34 6.66
N PRO A 127 14.21 -10.92 6.84
CA PRO A 127 13.54 -11.73 5.83
C PRO A 127 12.89 -10.86 4.74
N VAL A 128 13.66 -9.95 4.13
CA VAL A 128 13.20 -8.98 3.12
C VAL A 128 12.60 -9.69 1.92
N VAL A 129 13.32 -10.67 1.35
CA VAL A 129 12.85 -11.47 0.20
C VAL A 129 11.50 -12.11 0.51
N TRP A 130 11.37 -12.69 1.70
CA TRP A 130 10.15 -13.35 2.14
C TRP A 130 9.00 -12.35 2.29
N ILE A 131 9.22 -11.23 2.98
CA ILE A 131 8.20 -10.19 3.17
C ILE A 131 7.74 -9.64 1.83
N LEU A 132 8.65 -9.31 0.92
CA LEU A 132 8.30 -8.80 -0.42
C LEU A 132 7.53 -9.85 -1.24
N SER A 133 7.94 -11.12 -1.17
CA SER A 133 7.26 -12.22 -1.87
C SER A 133 5.85 -12.44 -1.35
N VAL A 134 5.66 -12.47 -0.03
CA VAL A 134 4.32 -12.57 0.58
C VAL A 134 3.47 -11.36 0.22
N SER A 135 4.06 -10.16 0.19
CA SER A 135 3.37 -8.93 -0.21
C SER A 135 2.88 -9.02 -1.66
N ALA A 136 3.72 -9.51 -2.57
CA ALA A 136 3.36 -9.72 -3.96
C ALA A 136 2.21 -10.72 -4.13
N VAL A 137 2.31 -11.88 -3.46
CA VAL A 137 1.26 -12.92 -3.50
C VAL A 137 -0.04 -12.39 -2.89
N GLY A 138 0.04 -11.70 -1.75
CA GLY A 138 -1.11 -11.07 -1.10
C GLY A 138 -1.80 -10.06 -2.01
N LEU A 139 -1.04 -9.26 -2.75
CA LEU A 139 -1.58 -8.26 -3.67
C LEU A 139 -2.18 -8.88 -4.93
N ALA A 140 -1.55 -9.92 -5.50
CA ALA A 140 -2.10 -10.68 -6.63
C ALA A 140 -3.38 -11.43 -6.23
N TRP A 141 -3.41 -11.99 -5.02
CA TRP A 141 -4.60 -12.60 -4.44
C TRP A 141 -5.71 -11.56 -4.26
N TYR A 142 -5.39 -10.39 -3.69
CA TYR A 142 -6.34 -9.30 -3.53
C TYR A 142 -6.91 -8.84 -4.86
N TRP A 143 -6.07 -8.66 -5.89
CA TRP A 143 -6.49 -8.31 -7.24
C TRP A 143 -7.48 -9.33 -7.83
N LYS A 144 -7.16 -10.63 -7.75
CA LYS A 144 -8.05 -11.69 -8.22
C LYS A 144 -9.39 -11.65 -7.47
N TRP A 145 -9.31 -11.42 -6.17
CA TRP A 145 -10.46 -11.45 -5.28
C TRP A 145 -11.37 -10.22 -5.44
N SER A 146 -10.82 -9.06 -5.78
CA SER A 146 -11.55 -7.83 -6.13
C SER A 146 -12.13 -7.86 -7.55
N GLY A 147 -12.13 -9.03 -8.23
CA GLY A 147 -12.67 -9.20 -9.58
C GLY A 147 -11.74 -8.73 -10.70
N GLY A 148 -10.45 -8.51 -10.42
CA GLY A 148 -9.44 -8.18 -11.43
C GLY A 148 -9.48 -6.75 -11.97
N VAL A 149 -10.31 -5.87 -11.39
CA VAL A 149 -10.63 -4.54 -11.91
C VAL A 149 -9.43 -3.58 -11.95
N ALA A 150 -8.58 -3.63 -10.92
CA ALA A 150 -7.48 -2.70 -10.76
C ALA A 150 -6.15 -3.33 -11.21
N GLY A 151 -5.92 -3.43 -12.52
CA GLY A 151 -4.73 -4.09 -13.09
C GLY A 151 -3.38 -3.55 -12.57
N HIS A 152 -3.34 -2.30 -12.10
CA HIS A 152 -2.13 -1.71 -11.51
C HIS A 152 -1.68 -2.41 -10.21
N TYR A 153 -2.56 -3.15 -9.52
CA TYR A 153 -2.20 -3.98 -8.37
C TYR A 153 -1.23 -5.11 -8.77
N LEU A 154 -1.42 -5.71 -9.95
CA LEU A 154 -0.47 -6.67 -10.50
C LEU A 154 0.86 -6.02 -10.86
N GLY A 155 0.84 -4.78 -11.37
CA GLY A 155 2.07 -4.01 -11.62
C GLY A 155 2.88 -3.79 -10.34
N VAL A 156 2.21 -3.39 -9.25
CA VAL A 156 2.85 -3.24 -7.94
C VAL A 156 3.32 -4.58 -7.37
N ALA A 157 2.56 -5.67 -7.55
CA ALA A 157 2.98 -7.01 -7.16
C ALA A 157 4.24 -7.45 -7.92
N GLY A 158 4.30 -7.17 -9.23
CA GLY A 158 5.49 -7.37 -10.06
C GLY A 158 6.68 -6.56 -9.55
N GLY A 159 6.46 -5.32 -9.10
CA GLY A 159 7.49 -4.49 -8.45
C GLY A 159 8.03 -5.12 -7.16
N PHE A 160 7.17 -5.70 -6.32
CA PHE A 160 7.60 -6.45 -5.14
C PHE A 160 8.41 -7.69 -5.49
N VAL A 161 8.01 -8.47 -6.49
CA VAL A 161 8.77 -9.64 -6.98
C VAL A 161 10.13 -9.22 -7.53
N ALA A 162 10.17 -8.19 -8.39
CA ALA A 162 11.40 -7.68 -8.95
C ALA A 162 12.37 -7.24 -7.86
N MET A 163 11.88 -6.50 -6.85
CA MET A 163 12.71 -6.08 -5.72
C MET A 163 13.16 -7.27 -4.86
N ALA A 164 12.32 -8.29 -4.67
CA ALA A 164 12.69 -9.52 -3.97
C ALA A 164 13.81 -10.28 -4.70
N VAL A 165 13.72 -10.39 -6.03
CA VAL A 165 14.76 -11.00 -6.88
C VAL A 165 16.05 -10.19 -6.83
N LEU A 166 15.98 -8.87 -7.00
CA LEU A 166 17.15 -8.00 -6.90
C LEU A 166 17.83 -8.12 -5.53
N HIS A 167 17.05 -8.18 -4.46
CA HIS A 167 17.60 -8.36 -3.11
C HIS A 167 18.23 -9.75 -2.92
N ALA A 168 17.59 -10.82 -3.42
CA ALA A 168 18.12 -12.18 -3.34
C ALA A 168 19.41 -12.39 -4.17
N MET A 169 19.65 -11.55 -5.17
CA MET A 169 20.84 -11.56 -6.02
C MET A 169 21.92 -10.56 -5.55
N ASP A 170 21.76 -9.94 -4.37
CA ASP A 170 22.62 -8.85 -3.88
C ASP A 170 22.73 -7.65 -4.85
N ALA A 171 21.75 -7.50 -5.74
CA ALA A 171 21.69 -6.48 -6.79
C ALA A 171 20.71 -5.34 -6.47
N ASN A 172 20.19 -5.27 -5.24
CA ASN A 172 19.32 -4.18 -4.81
C ASN A 172 20.14 -2.90 -4.58
N PRO A 173 19.97 -1.86 -5.42
CA PRO A 173 20.84 -0.67 -5.37
C PRO A 173 20.64 0.15 -4.10
N VAL A 174 19.43 0.19 -3.54
CA VAL A 174 19.15 0.91 -2.29
C VAL A 174 19.82 0.20 -1.12
N TYR A 175 19.69 -1.13 -1.06
CA TYR A 175 20.33 -1.93 -0.02
C TYR A 175 21.86 -1.85 -0.11
N ALA A 176 22.43 -1.99 -1.31
CA ALA A 176 23.87 -1.90 -1.54
C ALA A 176 24.43 -0.51 -1.19
N LEU A 177 23.74 0.57 -1.58
CA LEU A 177 24.11 1.93 -1.22
C LEU A 177 24.13 2.14 0.30
N LEU A 178 23.09 1.65 0.99
CA LEU A 178 22.97 1.79 2.43
C LEU A 178 24.03 0.96 3.17
N ARG A 179 24.35 -0.25 2.72
CA ARG A 179 25.44 -1.07 3.32
C ARG A 179 26.82 -0.46 3.15
N ALA A 180 27.03 0.37 2.12
CA ALA A 180 28.28 1.09 1.93
C ALA A 180 28.49 2.22 2.96
N LEU A 181 27.44 2.62 3.69
CA LEU A 181 27.53 3.65 4.71
C LEU A 181 28.01 3.05 6.04
N PRO A 182 28.99 3.68 6.72
CA PRO A 182 29.65 3.11 7.90
C PRO A 182 28.73 3.02 9.14
N PHE A 183 27.57 3.66 9.11
CA PHE A 183 26.62 3.74 10.22
C PHE A 183 25.36 2.87 10.01
N THR A 184 25.33 2.04 8.97
CA THR A 184 24.14 1.26 8.60
C THR A 184 24.41 -0.23 8.74
N SER A 185 23.59 -0.91 9.55
CA SER A 185 23.60 -2.38 9.63
C SER A 185 22.72 -2.99 8.53
N ASP A 186 22.93 -4.28 8.23
CA ASP A 186 22.09 -5.04 7.29
C ASP A 186 20.60 -4.96 7.68
N ALA A 187 20.32 -5.09 8.98
CA ALA A 187 18.97 -4.96 9.50
C ALA A 187 18.34 -3.59 9.21
N TRP A 188 19.14 -2.54 9.28
CA TRP A 188 18.72 -1.17 9.05
C TRP A 188 18.49 -0.89 7.57
N ALA A 189 19.40 -1.31 6.69
CA ALA A 189 19.27 -1.19 5.24
C ALA A 189 18.03 -1.95 4.72
N ALA A 190 17.76 -3.13 5.28
CA ALA A 190 16.56 -3.90 5.03
C ALA A 190 15.29 -3.17 5.49
N GLY A 191 15.30 -2.56 6.68
CA GLY A 191 14.20 -1.75 7.19
C GLY A 191 13.85 -0.59 6.26
N VAL A 192 14.85 0.17 5.81
CA VAL A 192 14.68 1.27 4.83
C VAL A 192 14.08 0.75 3.52
N THR A 193 14.62 -0.37 3.01
CA THR A 193 14.12 -0.99 1.77
C THR A 193 12.65 -1.38 1.90
N LEU A 194 12.27 -2.06 2.98
CA LEU A 194 10.89 -2.52 3.21
C LEU A 194 9.92 -1.35 3.39
N SER A 195 10.25 -0.41 4.27
CA SER A 195 9.40 0.77 4.51
C SER A 195 9.27 1.63 3.25
N GLY A 196 10.36 1.81 2.50
CA GLY A 196 10.36 2.56 1.25
C GLY A 196 9.49 1.89 0.18
N MET A 197 9.63 0.58 -0.01
CA MET A 197 8.83 -0.17 -0.98
C MET A 197 7.34 -0.18 -0.64
N TRP A 198 6.98 -0.41 0.63
CA TRP A 198 5.58 -0.35 1.06
C TRP A 198 5.00 1.06 0.94
N GLY A 199 5.74 2.08 1.35
CA GLY A 199 5.33 3.47 1.20
C GLY A 199 5.06 3.83 -0.26
N LEU A 200 5.98 3.49 -1.16
CA LEU A 200 5.84 3.73 -2.59
C LEU A 200 4.65 2.95 -3.18
N ALA A 201 4.51 1.67 -2.86
CA ALA A 201 3.41 0.83 -3.31
C ALA A 201 2.05 1.44 -2.93
N VAL A 202 1.89 1.86 -1.66
CA VAL A 202 0.66 2.48 -1.16
C VAL A 202 0.35 3.79 -1.89
N VAL A 203 1.36 4.64 -2.12
CA VAL A 203 1.19 5.89 -2.87
C VAL A 203 0.77 5.59 -4.32
N VAL A 204 1.47 4.70 -5.01
CA VAL A 204 1.18 4.35 -6.41
C VAL A 204 -0.22 3.78 -6.55
N MET A 205 -0.61 2.82 -5.70
CA MET A 205 -1.96 2.25 -5.71
C MET A 205 -3.02 3.34 -5.46
N GLY A 206 -2.85 4.17 -4.43
CA GLY A 206 -3.83 5.21 -4.12
C GLY A 206 -3.98 6.26 -5.23
N VAL A 207 -2.89 6.64 -5.89
CA VAL A 207 -2.93 7.58 -7.05
C VAL A 207 -3.56 6.92 -8.28
N MET A 208 -3.23 5.66 -8.57
CA MET A 208 -3.81 4.93 -9.71
C MET A 208 -5.30 4.64 -9.50
N ASP A 209 -5.70 4.27 -8.29
CA ASP A 209 -7.11 4.17 -7.88
C ASP A 209 -7.84 5.48 -8.09
N HIS A 210 -7.26 6.60 -7.67
CA HIS A 210 -7.87 7.91 -7.87
C HIS A 210 -8.04 8.23 -9.35
N ARG A 211 -7.01 7.99 -10.16
CA ARG A 211 -7.08 8.17 -11.62
C ARG A 211 -8.15 7.28 -12.24
N LEU A 212 -8.29 6.04 -11.78
CA LEU A 212 -9.34 5.12 -12.23
C LEU A 212 -10.72 5.68 -11.89
N LEU A 213 -10.95 6.18 -10.68
CA LEU A 213 -12.22 6.80 -10.27
C LEU A 213 -12.54 8.04 -11.10
N VAL A 214 -11.60 8.96 -11.24
CA VAL A 214 -11.81 10.18 -12.05
C VAL A 214 -12.09 9.83 -13.51
N ARG A 215 -11.34 8.89 -14.10
CA ARG A 215 -11.59 8.45 -15.47
C ARG A 215 -12.90 7.73 -15.66
N THR A 216 -13.46 7.10 -14.63
CA THR A 216 -14.70 6.32 -14.75
C THR A 216 -15.95 7.10 -14.36
N LEU A 217 -15.85 8.08 -13.46
CA LEU A 217 -16.98 8.84 -12.93
C LEU A 217 -16.91 10.36 -13.17
N GLY A 218 -15.76 10.90 -13.57
CA GLY A 218 -15.54 12.35 -13.62
C GLY A 218 -16.16 13.08 -14.81
N HIS A 219 -16.97 12.43 -15.66
CA HIS A 219 -17.73 13.13 -16.70
C HIS A 219 -19.12 13.47 -16.15
N GLU A 220 -19.33 14.75 -15.85
CA GLU A 220 -20.68 15.31 -15.71
C GLU A 220 -21.33 15.30 -17.10
N PRO A 221 -22.62 14.94 -17.23
CA PRO A 221 -23.33 15.13 -18.49
C PRO A 221 -23.29 16.62 -18.82
N GLU A 222 -22.86 16.96 -20.05
CA GLU A 222 -23.02 18.32 -20.55
C GLU A 222 -24.49 18.73 -20.38
N PRO A 223 -24.77 19.94 -19.88
CA PRO A 223 -26.14 20.42 -19.85
C PRO A 223 -26.67 20.35 -21.27
N GLU A 224 -27.75 19.58 -21.47
CA GLU A 224 -28.48 19.59 -22.73
C GLU A 224 -28.80 21.06 -23.00
N THR A 225 -28.11 21.65 -23.98
CA THR A 225 -28.53 22.93 -24.53
C THR A 225 -29.91 22.66 -25.12
N GLU A 226 -30.95 23.02 -24.37
CA GLU A 226 -32.30 23.15 -24.89
C GLU A 226 -32.20 24.07 -26.10
N GLU A 227 -32.19 23.48 -27.29
CA GLU A 227 -32.53 24.20 -28.51
C GLU A 227 -33.97 24.63 -28.35
N VAL A 228 -34.15 25.87 -27.91
CA VAL A 228 -35.45 26.55 -27.93
C VAL A 228 -35.89 26.59 -29.39
N PRO A 229 -36.98 25.90 -29.78
CA PRO A 229 -37.49 26.00 -31.14
C PRO A 229 -38.00 27.42 -31.35
N GLY A 230 -37.45 28.10 -32.35
CA GLY A 230 -37.93 29.40 -32.83
C GLY A 230 -39.17 29.30 -33.70
#